data_AF-A0A1F3XB25-F1
#
_entry.id   AF-A0A1F3XB25-F1
#
_cell.length_a   1.000
_cell.length_b   1.000
_cell.length_c   1.000
_cell.angle_alpha   90.00
_cell.angle_beta   90.00
_cell.angle_gamma   90.00
#
_symmetry.space_group_name_H-M   'P 1'
#
loop_
_entity.id
_entity.type
_entity.pdbx_description
1 polymer ?
#
loop_
_entity_poly.entity_id
_entity_poly.type
_entity_poly.pdbx_seq_one_letter_code
_entity_poly.pdbx_strand_id
1 'polypeptide(L)'
;MTDLKTIGLKATAPRLRILKLFESGSVRHMSAEDVYRLLMNEGLDIGLATVYRVLTQFEQAGILARHHFESGKAVFELNEGKHHDHLVCLQCGSVEEFFDAEIEKR
;
A
#
# COMPACT_ATOMS: atom_id res chain seq x y z
N MET A 1 -2.64 -5.64 -14.10
CA MET A 1 -1.19 -5.49 -14.06
C MET A 1 -0.85 -4.11 -14.57
N THR A 2 -0.55 -3.20 -13.65
CA THR A 2 -0.34 -1.78 -13.96
C THR A 2 0.95 -1.60 -14.77
N ASP A 3 0.86 -1.03 -15.98
CA ASP A 3 2.06 -0.72 -16.78
C ASP A 3 2.69 0.58 -16.28
N LEU A 4 3.80 0.47 -15.54
CA LEU A 4 4.51 1.63 -15.01
C LEU A 4 4.95 2.62 -16.09
N LYS A 5 5.19 2.16 -17.32
CA LYS A 5 5.66 3.04 -18.41
C LYS A 5 4.57 4.00 -18.87
N THR A 6 3.32 3.57 -18.91
CA THR A 6 2.19 4.40 -19.39
C THR A 6 1.89 5.56 -18.45
N ILE A 7 2.30 5.44 -17.18
CA ILE A 7 2.15 6.46 -16.12
C ILE A 7 3.47 7.20 -15.81
N GLY A 8 4.47 7.12 -16.71
CA GLY A 8 5.71 7.91 -16.60
C GLY A 8 6.74 7.38 -15.61
N LEU A 9 6.57 6.18 -15.07
CA LEU A 9 7.52 5.55 -14.15
C LEU A 9 8.37 4.49 -14.86
N LYS A 10 9.69 4.66 -14.82
CA LYS A 10 10.63 3.61 -15.27
C LYS A 10 10.39 2.31 -14.49
N ALA A 11 10.24 1.19 -15.20
CA ALA A 11 10.09 -0.15 -14.63
C ALA A 11 11.43 -0.68 -14.07
N THR A 12 11.79 -0.24 -12.86
CA THR A 12 12.96 -0.73 -12.12
C THR A 12 12.62 -1.93 -11.25
N ALA A 13 13.58 -2.80 -10.94
CA ALA A 13 13.34 -3.96 -10.08
C ALA A 13 12.64 -3.63 -8.73
N PRO A 14 13.03 -2.59 -7.95
CA PRO A 14 12.31 -2.27 -6.71
C PRO A 14 10.84 -1.91 -6.92
N ARG A 15 10.54 -1.08 -7.94
CA ARG A 15 9.16 -0.70 -8.29
C ARG A 15 8.31 -1.91 -8.67
N LEU A 16 8.84 -2.80 -9.51
CA LEU A 16 8.12 -4.00 -9.94
C LEU A 16 7.85 -4.95 -8.77
N ARG A 17 8.83 -5.12 -7.86
CA ARG A 17 8.67 -5.98 -6.68
C ARG A 17 7.67 -5.41 -5.69
N ILE A 18 7.78 -4.12 -5.37
CA ILE A 18 6.83 -3.46 -4.47
C ILE A 18 5.42 -3.49 -5.08
N LEU A 19 5.25 -3.16 -6.37
CA LEU A 19 3.95 -3.24 -7.02
C LEU A 19 3.36 -4.66 -6.94
N LYS A 20 4.18 -5.69 -7.17
CA LYS A 20 3.75 -7.08 -7.08
C LYS A 20 3.28 -7.45 -5.66
N LEU A 21 3.93 -6.94 -4.61
CA LEU A 21 3.46 -7.17 -3.23
C LEU A 21 2.04 -6.65 -3.02
N PHE A 22 1.70 -5.50 -3.59
CA PHE A 22 0.34 -4.95 -3.51
C PHE A 22 -0.65 -5.69 -4.42
N GLU A 23 -0.25 -6.11 -5.62
CA GLU A 23 -1.12 -6.84 -6.57
C GLU A 23 -1.39 -8.31 -6.17
N SER A 24 -0.49 -8.94 -5.42
CA SER A 24 -0.57 -10.38 -5.08
C SER A 24 -0.59 -10.68 -3.59
N GLY A 25 -0.42 -9.68 -2.73
CA GLY A 25 -0.46 -9.82 -1.29
C GLY A 25 -1.87 -10.13 -0.80
N SER A 26 -1.98 -11.00 0.20
CA SER A 26 -3.21 -11.18 0.97
C SER A 26 -3.49 -10.01 1.93
N VAL A 27 -2.47 -9.18 2.20
CA VAL A 27 -2.56 -8.00 3.05
C VAL A 27 -2.77 -6.78 2.17
N ARG A 28 -3.96 -6.17 2.27
CA ARG A 28 -4.37 -5.05 1.41
C ARG A 28 -3.76 -3.71 1.85
N HIS A 29 -3.64 -3.48 3.15
CA HIS A 29 -3.02 -2.28 3.73
C HIS A 29 -1.66 -2.57 4.32
N MET A 30 -0.63 -1.91 3.80
CA MET A 30 0.74 -2.11 4.28
C MET A 30 1.40 -0.78 4.62
N SER A 31 2.04 -0.71 5.78
CA SER A 31 3.00 0.36 6.09
C SER A 31 4.30 0.17 5.29
N ALA A 32 5.15 1.21 5.25
CA ALA A 32 6.47 1.08 4.63
C ALA A 32 7.32 0.01 5.31
N GLU A 33 7.16 -0.15 6.63
CA GLU A 33 7.83 -1.15 7.45
C GLU A 33 7.31 -2.56 7.19
N ASP A 34 6.02 -2.73 6.86
CA ASP A 34 5.47 -4.02 6.42
C ASP A 34 6.07 -4.42 5.08
N VAL A 35 6.05 -3.52 4.10
CA VAL A 35 6.64 -3.75 2.77
C VAL A 35 8.12 -4.09 2.88
N TYR A 36 8.87 -3.33 3.68
CA TYR A 36 10.29 -3.60 3.92
C TYR A 36 10.53 -4.99 4.52
N ARG A 37 9.75 -5.38 5.55
CA ARG A 37 9.86 -6.72 6.16
C ARG A 37 9.53 -7.84 5.18
N LEU A 38 8.51 -7.67 4.34
CA LEU A 38 8.17 -8.65 3.30
C LEU A 38 9.30 -8.82 2.28
N LEU A 39 9.88 -7.72 1.80
CA LEU A 39 11.02 -7.77 0.86
C LEU A 39 12.25 -8.45 1.47
N MET A 40 12.54 -8.15 2.75
CA MET A 40 13.62 -8.81 3.49
C MET A 40 13.39 -10.33 3.63
N ASN A 41 12.15 -10.74 3.92
CA ASN A 41 11.78 -12.17 4.01
C ASN A 41 11.87 -12.89 2.65
N GLU A 42 11.69 -12.16 1.54
CA GLU A 42 11.93 -12.67 0.18
C GLU A 42 13.43 -12.65 -0.23
N GLY A 43 14.34 -12.27 0.68
CA GLY A 43 15.78 -12.20 0.43
C GLY A 43 16.20 -11.05 -0.49
N LEU A 44 15.38 -9.99 -0.61
CA LEU A 44 15.67 -8.84 -1.44
C LEU A 44 16.35 -7.73 -0.65
N ASP A 45 17.50 -7.28 -1.15
CA ASP A 45 18.22 -6.12 -0.60
C ASP A 45 17.65 -4.81 -1.16
N ILE A 46 16.51 -4.39 -0.63
CA ILE A 46 15.88 -3.09 -0.90
C ILE A 46 15.77 -2.34 0.42
N GLY A 47 16.64 -1.33 0.60
CA GLY A 47 16.64 -0.52 1.82
C GLY A 47 15.34 0.26 2.04
N LEU A 48 14.99 0.48 3.31
CA LEU A 48 13.76 1.15 3.74
C LEU A 48 13.57 2.53 3.08
N ALA A 49 14.63 3.33 2.92
CA ALA A 49 14.55 4.61 2.22
C ALA A 49 14.09 4.49 0.76
N THR A 50 14.47 3.41 0.07
CA THR A 50 13.98 3.12 -1.29
C THR A 50 12.52 2.72 -1.27
N VAL A 51 12.08 1.96 -0.26
CA VAL A 51 10.67 1.59 -0.07
C VAL A 51 9.82 2.86 0.06
N TYR A 52 10.14 3.76 0.99
CA TYR A 52 9.42 5.04 1.13
C TYR A 52 9.37 5.83 -0.17
N ARG A 53 10.51 5.98 -0.85
CA ARG A 53 10.55 6.73 -2.12
C ARG A 53 9.65 6.11 -3.18
N VAL A 54 9.62 4.78 -3.30
CA VAL A 54 8.76 4.11 -4.27
C VAL A 54 7.28 4.25 -3.89
N LEU A 55 6.92 4.07 -2.62
CA LEU A 55 5.55 4.23 -2.15
C LEU A 55 5.01 5.65 -2.41
N THR A 56 5.80 6.68 -2.09
CA THR A 56 5.45 8.08 -2.41
C THR A 56 5.32 8.33 -3.91
N GLN A 57 6.17 7.71 -4.74
CA GLN A 57 6.05 7.83 -6.19
C GLN A 57 4.79 7.14 -6.73
N PHE A 58 4.40 6.02 -6.15
CA PHE A 58 3.18 5.31 -6.52
C PHE A 58 1.91 6.04 -6.07
N GLU A 59 1.94 6.64 -4.87
CA GLU A 59 0.91 7.56 -4.38
C GLU A 59 0.73 8.74 -5.35
N GLN A 60 1.83 9.43 -5.69
CA GLN A 60 1.81 10.57 -6.63
C GLN A 60 1.33 10.19 -8.02
N ALA A 61 1.61 8.96 -8.47
CA ALA A 61 1.14 8.42 -9.74
C ALA A 61 -0.29 7.86 -9.69
N GLY A 62 -0.95 7.90 -8.52
CA GLY A 62 -2.31 7.41 -8.32
C GLY A 62 -2.45 5.89 -8.33
N ILE A 63 -1.34 5.14 -8.25
CA ILE A 63 -1.33 3.67 -8.18
C ILE A 63 -1.73 3.20 -6.79
N LEU A 64 -1.24 3.90 -5.76
CA LEU A 64 -1.56 3.62 -4.38
C LEU A 64 -2.35 4.79 -3.78
N ALA A 65 -3.27 4.47 -2.87
CA ALA A 65 -3.83 5.42 -1.93
C ALA A 65 -3.02 5.37 -0.64
N ARG A 66 -2.89 6.52 0.03
CA ARG A 66 -2.29 6.62 1.37
C ARG A 66 -3.38 7.00 2.37
N HIS A 67 -3.44 6.25 3.47
CA HIS A 67 -4.31 6.55 4.60
C HIS A 67 -3.48 6.88 5.84
N HIS A 68 -3.90 7.92 6.55
CA HIS A 68 -3.35 8.31 7.85
C HIS A 68 -4.34 7.92 8.94
N PHE A 69 -3.96 6.94 9.76
CA PHE A 69 -4.76 6.54 10.91
C PHE A 69 -4.28 7.23 12.19
N GLU A 70 -5.14 7.28 13.20
CA GLU A 70 -4.87 7.93 14.49
C GLU A 70 -3.64 7.37 15.23
N SER A 71 -3.20 6.14 14.89
CA SER A 71 -1.96 5.55 15.37
C SER A 71 -0.69 6.27 14.89
N GLY A 72 -0.81 7.28 14.03
CA GLY A 72 0.30 8.06 13.46
C GLY A 72 1.03 7.35 12.32
N LYS A 73 0.66 6.11 11.99
CA LYS A 73 1.24 5.35 10.89
C LYS A 73 0.49 5.61 9.59
N ALA A 74 1.24 5.85 8.52
CA ALA A 74 0.71 5.86 7.17
C ALA A 74 0.69 4.43 6.63
N VAL A 75 -0.45 4.01 6.09
CA VAL A 75 -0.55 2.77 5.31
C VAL A 75 -0.86 3.10 3.86
N PHE A 76 -0.52 2.16 2.99
CA PHE A 76 -0.77 2.24 1.57
C PHE A 76 -1.61 1.05 1.12
N GLU A 77 -2.41 1.24 0.08
CA GLU A 77 -3.18 0.19 -0.59
C GLU A 77 -3.27 0.49 -2.09
N LEU A 78 -3.66 -0.51 -2.90
CA LEU A 78 -3.96 -0.28 -4.33
C LEU A 78 -5.15 0.67 -4.47
N ASN A 79 -4.99 1.66 -5.35
CA ASN A 79 -6.08 2.55 -5.68
C ASN A 79 -7.02 1.87 -6.69
N GLU A 80 -7.92 1.02 -6.19
CA GLU A 80 -8.90 0.29 -7.01
C GLU A 80 -10.17 1.11 -7.32
N GLY A 81 -10.27 2.35 -6.81
CA GLY A 81 -11.39 3.25 -7.06
C GLY A 81 -12.72 2.82 -6.44
N LYS A 82 -12.73 1.79 -5.58
CA LYS A 82 -13.92 1.34 -4.83
C LYS A 82 -13.83 1.81 -3.39
N HIS A 83 -14.89 2.47 -2.92
CA HIS A 83 -15.01 2.87 -1.52
C HIS A 83 -15.19 1.64 -0.62
N HIS A 84 -14.49 1.64 0.51
CA HIS A 84 -14.62 0.68 1.59
C HIS A 84 -14.21 1.37 2.90
N ASP A 85 -14.84 0.97 3.99
CA ASP A 85 -14.54 1.49 5.31
C ASP A 85 -13.38 0.72 5.96
N HIS A 86 -12.70 1.37 6.91
CA HIS A 86 -11.52 0.84 7.59
C HIS A 86 -11.78 0.67 9.09
N LEU A 87 -11.55 -0.53 9.61
CA LEU A 87 -11.50 -0.82 11.04
C LEU A 87 -10.04 -0.92 11.49
N VAL A 88 -9.62 -0.03 12.38
CA VAL A 88 -8.22 0.08 12.82
C VAL A 88 -8.09 -0.35 14.27
N CYS A 89 -7.23 -1.33 14.53
CA CYS A 89 -6.88 -1.71 15.90
C CYS A 89 -5.91 -0.69 16.51
N LEU A 90 -6.35 0.03 17.54
CA LEU A 90 -5.52 1.03 18.23
C LEU A 90 -4.36 0.42 19.05
N GLN A 91 -4.40 -0.88 19.33
CA GLN A 91 -3.36 -1.57 20.09
C GLN A 91 -2.20 -2.06 19.22
N CYS A 92 -2.48 -2.65 18.04
CA CYS A 92 -1.46 -3.23 17.17
C CYS A 92 -1.30 -2.52 15.82
N GLY A 93 -2.27 -1.68 15.43
CA GLY A 93 -2.27 -0.96 14.15
C GLY A 93 -2.72 -1.80 12.95
N SER A 94 -3.30 -2.99 13.16
CA SER A 94 -3.90 -3.76 12.07
C SER A 94 -5.10 -3.03 11.49
N VAL A 95 -5.33 -3.21 10.19
CA VAL A 95 -6.39 -2.56 9.43
C VAL A 95 -7.20 -3.66 8.74
N GLU A 96 -8.50 -3.68 8.98
CA GLU A 96 -9.45 -4.57 8.32
C GLU A 96 -10.47 -3.76 7.53
N GLU A 97 -10.90 -4.28 6.40
CA GLU A 97 -11.93 -3.64 5.57
C GLU A 97 -13.32 -4.14 5.93
N PHE A 98 -14.28 -3.24 5.89
CA PHE A 98 -15.68 -3.61 5.86
C PHE A 98 -16.48 -2.69 4.94
N PHE A 99 -17.67 -3.14 4.58
CA PHE A 99 -18.62 -2.35 3.80
C PHE A 99 -19.98 -2.46 4.49
N ASP A 100 -20.55 -1.31 4.86
CA ASP A 100 -21.88 -1.25 5.46
C ASP A 100 -22.79 -0.29 4.68
N ALA A 101 -23.75 -0.87 3.95
CA ALA A 101 -24.69 -0.11 3.13
C ALA A 101 -25.69 0.74 3.92
N GLU A 102 -25.83 0.57 5.24
CA GLU A 102 -26.63 1.46 6.09
C GLU A 102 -25.82 2.69 6.54
N ILE A 103 -24.52 2.55 6.76
CA ILE A 103 -23.62 3.67 7.10
C ILE A 103 -23.52 4.63 5.91
N GLU A 104 -23.40 4.10 4.69
CA GLU A 104 -23.33 4.87 3.44
C GLU A 104 -24.59 5.68 3.09
N LYS A 105 -25.73 5.41 3.75
CA LYS A 105 -26.99 6.14 3.52
C LYS A 105 -27.16 7.38 4.38
N ARG A 106 -26.23 7.68 5.28
CA ARG A 106 -26.29 8.81 6.24
C ARG A 106 -25.38 9.94 5.83
#